data_AF-A0A507FU49-F1
#
_entry.id   AF-A0A507FU49-F1
#
_cell.length_a   1.000
_cell.length_b   1.000
_cell.length_c   1.000
_cell.angle_alpha   90.00
_cell.angle_beta   90.00
_cell.angle_gamma   90.00
#
_symmetry.space_group_name_H-M   'P 1'
#
loop_
_entity.id
_entity.type
_entity.pdbx_description
1 polymer ?
#
loop_
_entity_poly.entity_id
_entity_poly.type
_entity_poly.pdbx_seq_one_letter_code
_entity_poly.pdbx_strand_id
1 'polypeptide(L)'
;MGSARNQKKPKASLCRLGQQRISDARPNEYGNRDDSTNKKRYEQHPPKRRRSGRLEEKMMKPSLESAPPNLPCSTTANTLCRGFPLARLPFEIVAMIVTHIPLHTDGLAVFARSAPRLMLALTSSVAFAVSHVRSATPGANKTALMSLFHTFSSNLFSINLRKAYQTAILAEMLAAFPPSEFDKPYPSCAYTHVNINHALALHLVKAMHTTHPNKLTLPNPIIWACCYGHTEAVAFLLDECNVNPSILSNRPLICAAGNSHKDIVLRLLDDDRVDASVFDCQVLMIASKLGWTSVVKKCLQDARVDPSVRENSAVIRAAKRGHVDILTLLLLDPRVDPAAGNNEALSQACREGHIETVEILLKDPRVDPAADNNNPLICASQSGHTEVVKVLLKQPGVNPAARFNGALWRACQKGHTGIVKALLQDERVNPGDQFDFAIVEAAQNGFEEIANLLIYHPKVNAAARNNAAVSLAAQNGHSAIVEMLLTLKHVRKTVDGSYLMTLAKEKGHDKVVEVICESFA
;
A
#
# COMPACT_ATOMS: atom_id res chain seq x y z
N MET A 1 -29.98 -62.38 -11.56
CA MET A 1 -28.97 -63.28 -10.96
C MET A 1 -27.66 -62.50 -10.86
N GLY A 2 -26.89 -62.60 -9.75
CA GLY A 2 -25.60 -61.89 -9.53
C GLY A 2 -25.74 -60.36 -9.35
N SER A 3 -25.35 -59.67 -8.27
CA SER A 3 -24.24 -59.82 -7.29
C SER A 3 -22.84 -59.66 -7.94
N ALA A 4 -21.90 -58.83 -7.46
CA ALA A 4 -21.77 -58.25 -6.11
C ALA A 4 -21.17 -56.82 -6.05
N ARG A 5 -21.63 -56.11 -5.01
CA ARG A 5 -20.98 -55.11 -4.14
C ARG A 5 -19.44 -54.94 -4.25
N ASN A 6 -18.97 -53.69 -4.15
CA ASN A 6 -18.20 -53.27 -2.97
C ASN A 6 -18.18 -51.74 -2.74
N GLN A 7 -18.59 -51.31 -1.54
CA GLN A 7 -18.25 -50.01 -0.96
C GLN A 7 -17.16 -50.22 0.09
N LYS A 8 -16.24 -49.25 0.26
CA LYS A 8 -15.80 -48.78 1.58
C LYS A 8 -14.96 -47.50 1.48
N LYS A 9 -15.31 -46.51 2.31
CA LYS A 9 -14.52 -45.30 2.60
C LYS A 9 -13.46 -45.61 3.72
N PRO A 10 -12.91 -44.63 4.44
CA PRO A 10 -11.50 -44.24 4.33
C PRO A 10 -10.68 -44.63 5.57
N LYS A 11 -9.37 -44.34 5.57
CA LYS A 11 -8.58 -44.29 6.82
C LYS A 11 -7.68 -43.07 6.87
N ALA A 12 -8.00 -42.16 7.79
CA ALA A 12 -7.04 -41.27 8.41
C ALA A 12 -6.62 -41.89 9.75
N SER A 13 -5.33 -41.83 10.08
CA SER A 13 -4.74 -41.91 11.43
C SER A 13 -3.21 -41.99 11.27
N LEU A 14 -2.47 -40.91 11.49
CA LEU A 14 -1.99 -40.45 12.81
C LEU A 14 -0.72 -41.19 13.27
N CYS A 15 0.30 -40.36 13.55
CA CYS A 15 1.33 -40.46 14.60
C CYS A 15 2.77 -40.35 14.09
N ARG A 16 3.71 -39.68 14.79
CA ARG A 16 3.68 -38.60 15.83
C ARG A 16 5.16 -38.36 16.22
N LEU A 17 5.41 -37.34 17.06
CA LEU A 17 6.68 -37.01 17.76
C LEU A 17 7.76 -36.35 16.89
N GLY A 18 8.39 -35.24 17.29
CA GLY A 18 8.14 -34.31 18.43
C GLY A 18 8.47 -32.87 18.00
N GLN A 19 7.75 -31.83 18.41
CA GLN A 19 7.83 -31.19 19.74
C GLN A 19 9.29 -30.82 20.09
N GLN A 20 9.64 -29.55 20.26
CA GLN A 20 9.14 -28.60 21.27
C GLN A 20 9.07 -27.15 20.71
N ARG A 21 7.99 -26.35 20.93
CA ARG A 21 7.67 -25.47 22.12
C ARG A 21 8.66 -24.27 22.24
N ILE A 22 8.31 -23.02 22.54
CA ILE A 22 7.07 -22.23 22.80
C ILE A 22 7.35 -20.77 22.25
N SER A 23 6.52 -19.72 22.28
CA SER A 23 5.15 -19.41 22.78
C SER A 23 4.59 -18.13 22.13
N ASP A 24 3.30 -18.17 21.78
CA ASP A 24 2.21 -17.19 21.98
C ASP A 24 2.32 -15.65 21.75
N ALA A 25 1.17 -15.13 21.31
CA ALA A 25 0.57 -13.81 21.59
C ALA A 25 1.03 -12.54 20.82
N ARG A 26 0.26 -12.27 19.75
CA ARG A 26 -0.23 -10.95 19.29
C ARG A 26 -0.85 -10.12 20.44
N PRO A 27 -1.02 -8.76 20.34
CA PRO A 27 -1.67 -8.10 19.20
C PRO A 27 -1.17 -6.71 18.74
N ASN A 28 -1.76 -6.28 17.62
CA ASN A 28 -1.76 -4.89 17.15
C ASN A 28 -2.59 -4.01 18.09
N GLU A 29 -2.32 -2.70 18.14
CA GLU A 29 -3.37 -1.69 17.88
C GLU A 29 -2.81 -0.28 17.59
N TYR A 30 -3.56 0.51 16.83
CA TYR A 30 -3.33 1.94 16.62
C TYR A 30 -3.99 2.73 17.76
N GLY A 31 -3.34 3.77 18.28
CA GLY A 31 -3.93 4.64 19.29
C GLY A 31 -3.43 6.09 19.18
N ASN A 32 -4.37 7.02 18.96
CA ASN A 32 -4.13 8.47 19.07
C ASN A 32 -3.90 8.88 20.54
N ARG A 33 -3.14 9.94 20.80
CA ARG A 33 -3.63 11.23 21.36
C ARG A 33 -2.51 12.18 21.80
N ASP A 34 -2.89 13.45 21.86
CA ASP A 34 -2.08 14.62 22.20
C ASP A 34 -1.86 14.84 23.71
N ASP A 35 -0.98 15.81 24.00
CA ASP A 35 -0.89 16.68 25.19
C ASP A 35 -0.91 16.08 26.61
N SER A 36 0.22 16.25 27.33
CA SER A 36 0.20 16.90 28.65
C SER A 36 1.57 17.44 29.13
N THR A 37 1.64 18.77 29.18
CA THR A 37 2.30 19.65 30.16
C THR A 37 3.33 19.15 31.21
N ASN A 38 4.30 20.06 31.45
CA ASN A 38 4.79 20.56 32.75
C ASN A 38 6.12 20.05 33.39
N LYS A 39 7.10 20.97 33.35
CA LYS A 39 7.88 21.54 34.49
C LYS A 39 8.99 20.73 35.18
N LYS A 40 10.19 21.32 35.06
CA LYS A 40 11.18 21.65 36.13
C LYS A 40 11.82 20.43 36.83
N ARG A 41 13.09 20.44 37.26
CA ARG A 41 14.02 21.47 37.77
C ARG A 41 15.41 20.74 37.84
N TYR A 42 16.61 21.31 37.72
CA TYR A 42 17.21 22.42 38.47
C TYR A 42 18.50 22.91 37.77
N GLU A 43 18.92 24.13 38.10
CA GLU A 43 20.25 24.70 37.75
C GLU A 43 21.36 24.20 38.70
N GLN A 44 22.65 24.34 38.31
CA GLN A 44 23.67 25.12 39.06
C GLN A 44 25.12 24.99 38.50
N HIS A 45 25.51 25.96 37.67
CA HIS A 45 26.66 26.90 37.76
C HIS A 45 28.09 26.55 38.30
N PRO A 46 29.14 27.40 38.02
CA PRO A 46 30.51 26.98 37.65
C PRO A 46 31.62 27.32 38.70
N PRO A 47 32.93 27.25 38.34
CA PRO A 47 33.67 28.53 38.17
C PRO A 47 34.89 28.58 37.18
N LYS A 48 34.93 29.68 36.40
CA LYS A 48 36.02 30.69 36.19
C LYS A 48 37.54 30.34 36.17
N ARG A 49 38.22 30.90 35.14
CA ARG A 49 39.36 31.89 35.11
C ARG A 49 40.77 31.48 34.57
N ARG A 50 41.22 32.24 33.55
CA ARG A 50 42.61 32.73 33.22
C ARG A 50 43.68 31.64 32.94
N ARG A 51 44.75 31.87 32.15
CA ARG A 51 45.55 33.09 31.88
C ARG A 51 46.26 33.02 30.50
N SER A 52 46.73 34.15 30.00
CA SER A 52 47.60 34.29 28.82
C SER A 52 49.08 33.98 29.13
N GLY A 53 49.83 33.48 28.13
CA GLY A 53 51.29 33.30 28.19
C GLY A 53 51.91 33.30 26.79
N ARG A 54 52.93 34.15 26.59
CA ARG A 54 53.64 34.40 25.33
C ARG A 54 55.05 33.79 25.44
N LEU A 55 55.59 33.21 24.37
CA LEU A 55 57.04 33.12 24.14
C LEU A 55 57.33 32.90 22.65
N GLU A 56 58.42 33.51 22.19
CA GLU A 56 58.93 33.48 20.82
C GLU A 56 60.13 32.51 20.75
N GLU A 57 60.40 31.92 19.59
CA GLU A 57 61.74 31.69 18.98
C GLU A 57 61.58 30.82 17.74
N LYS A 58 61.86 31.34 16.54
CA LYS A 58 63.16 31.46 15.83
C LYS A 58 63.59 30.18 15.11
N MET A 59 63.94 30.42 13.84
CA MET A 59 64.17 29.45 12.77
C MET A 59 65.31 28.47 13.05
N MET A 60 65.13 27.22 12.65
CA MET A 60 66.22 26.41 12.11
C MET A 60 65.67 25.50 11.00
N LYS A 61 66.19 25.66 9.78
CA LYS A 61 66.03 24.66 8.70
C LYS A 61 67.11 23.61 8.87
N PRO A 62 66.78 22.31 8.77
CA PRO A 62 67.72 21.32 8.24
C PRO A 62 67.38 20.93 6.80
N SER A 63 68.44 20.61 6.07
CA SER A 63 68.50 20.19 4.68
C SER A 63 67.69 18.92 4.36
N LEU A 64 67.43 18.68 3.07
CA LEU A 64 67.19 17.33 2.57
C LEU A 64 68.47 16.50 2.78
N GLU A 65 68.35 15.35 3.43
CA GLU A 65 69.30 14.25 3.29
C GLU A 65 68.60 12.90 3.53
N SER A 66 69.16 11.83 2.96
CA SER A 66 68.47 10.57 2.64
C SER A 66 68.15 9.66 3.83
N ALA A 67 67.01 8.95 3.76
CA ALA A 67 66.61 7.86 4.66
C ALA A 67 65.87 6.73 3.88
N PRO A 68 65.82 5.48 4.37
CA PRO A 68 65.84 4.28 3.53
C PRO A 68 64.46 3.77 3.05
N PRO A 69 64.43 2.88 2.03
CA PRO A 69 63.21 2.20 1.61
C PRO A 69 62.78 1.13 2.63
N ASN A 70 61.46 0.94 2.76
CA ASN A 70 60.73 -0.04 3.59
C ASN A 70 60.42 0.33 5.05
N LEU A 71 59.27 0.98 5.25
CA LEU A 71 58.43 0.86 6.45
C LEU A 71 56.94 0.69 6.04
N PRO A 72 56.10 -0.01 6.82
CA PRO A 72 54.73 -0.34 6.42
C PRO A 72 53.79 0.88 6.45
N CYS A 73 53.07 1.10 5.34
CA CYS A 73 52.29 2.33 5.10
C CYS A 73 51.02 2.53 5.94
N SER A 74 50.56 1.53 6.72
CA SER A 74 49.30 1.61 7.47
C SER A 74 49.37 2.57 8.67
N THR A 75 50.53 2.73 9.30
CA THR A 75 50.70 3.56 10.50
C THR A 75 50.87 5.05 10.14
N THR A 76 51.48 5.35 8.99
CA THR A 76 51.83 6.72 8.58
C THR A 76 50.60 7.57 8.29
N ALA A 77 49.62 7.04 7.54
CA ALA A 77 48.42 7.78 7.14
C ALA A 77 47.53 8.19 8.33
N ASN A 78 47.32 7.29 9.29
CA ASN A 78 46.54 7.58 10.51
C ASN A 78 47.23 8.60 11.43
N THR A 79 48.56 8.66 11.41
CA THR A 79 49.34 9.58 12.25
C THR A 79 49.40 10.99 11.62
N LEU A 80 49.57 11.08 10.29
CA LEU A 80 49.48 12.34 9.53
C LEU A 80 48.14 13.06 9.74
N CYS A 81 47.02 12.34 9.67
CA CYS A 81 45.68 12.91 9.77
C CYS A 81 45.28 13.40 11.17
N ARG A 82 46.00 13.01 12.24
CA ARG A 82 45.70 13.44 13.63
C ARG A 82 46.59 14.57 14.15
N GLY A 83 47.76 14.79 13.57
CA GLY A 83 48.74 15.78 14.05
C GLY A 83 48.96 17.00 13.16
N PHE A 84 48.71 16.92 11.85
CA PHE A 84 49.03 18.00 10.90
C PHE A 84 47.79 18.81 10.46
N PRO A 85 47.83 20.16 10.51
CA PRO A 85 46.72 21.00 10.04
C PRO A 85 46.73 21.09 8.50
N LEU A 86 46.28 20.02 7.83
CA LEU A 86 46.14 19.96 6.36
C LEU A 86 45.31 21.13 5.78
N ALA A 87 44.43 21.73 6.58
CA ALA A 87 43.66 22.93 6.25
C ALA A 87 44.50 24.23 6.10
N ARG A 88 45.82 24.20 6.35
CA ARG A 88 46.74 25.35 6.22
C ARG A 88 47.77 25.22 5.09
N LEU A 89 47.77 24.11 4.34
CA LEU A 89 48.73 23.90 3.25
C LEU A 89 48.20 24.48 1.91
N PRO A 90 49.11 24.96 1.01
CA PRO A 90 48.76 25.32 -0.36
C PRO A 90 48.12 24.18 -1.14
N PHE A 91 47.25 24.54 -2.07
CA PHE A 91 46.40 23.60 -2.82
C PHE A 91 47.19 22.53 -3.58
N GLU A 92 48.28 22.93 -4.24
CA GLU A 92 49.11 22.07 -5.08
C GLU A 92 49.81 20.97 -4.26
N ILE A 93 50.28 21.33 -3.06
CA ILE A 93 51.00 20.41 -2.16
C ILE A 93 50.04 19.33 -1.65
N VAL A 94 48.81 19.70 -1.29
CA VAL A 94 47.82 18.72 -0.79
C VAL A 94 47.31 17.83 -1.93
N ALA A 95 47.16 18.36 -3.15
CA ALA A 95 46.84 17.56 -4.33
C ALA A 95 47.89 16.46 -4.58
N MET A 96 49.19 16.80 -4.57
CA MET A 96 50.28 15.83 -4.69
C MET A 96 50.28 14.75 -3.60
N ILE A 97 49.98 15.13 -2.34
CA ILE A 97 49.94 14.19 -1.22
C ILE A 97 48.81 13.16 -1.39
N VAL A 98 47.63 13.60 -1.87
CA VAL A 98 46.47 12.71 -2.01
C VAL A 98 46.54 11.83 -3.26
N THR A 99 47.20 12.27 -4.35
CA THR A 99 47.39 11.43 -5.55
C THR A 99 48.35 10.26 -5.36
N HIS A 100 49.17 10.27 -4.30
CA HIS A 100 50.19 9.24 -4.06
C HIS A 100 49.99 8.41 -2.77
N ILE A 101 48.92 8.63 -2.01
CA ILE A 101 48.60 7.84 -0.81
C ILE A 101 47.36 6.96 -1.07
N PRO A 102 47.48 5.62 -1.00
CA PRO A 102 46.32 4.72 -1.10
C PRO A 102 45.47 4.81 0.16
N LEU A 103 44.37 5.55 0.10
CA LEU A 103 43.39 5.67 1.19
C LEU A 103 42.40 4.49 1.18
N HIS A 104 42.47 3.64 2.21
CA HIS A 104 41.44 2.64 2.51
C HIS A 104 40.10 3.30 2.90
N THR A 105 39.01 2.55 2.77
CA THR A 105 37.61 2.97 2.99
C THR A 105 37.39 3.75 4.29
N ASP A 106 37.99 3.29 5.40
CA ASP A 106 37.80 3.90 6.72
C ASP A 106 38.55 5.24 6.84
N GLY A 107 39.71 5.34 6.18
CA GLY A 107 40.46 6.60 6.05
C GLY A 107 39.67 7.64 5.27
N LEU A 108 38.97 7.23 4.20
CA LEU A 108 38.12 8.13 3.40
C LEU A 108 36.96 8.72 4.23
N ALA A 109 36.33 7.90 5.07
CA ALA A 109 35.22 8.31 5.93
C ALA A 109 35.64 9.25 7.08
N VAL A 110 36.91 9.22 7.49
CA VAL A 110 37.51 10.20 8.41
C VAL A 110 37.89 11.48 7.65
N PHE A 111 38.53 11.34 6.49
CA PHE A 111 38.98 12.45 5.66
C PHE A 111 37.82 13.36 5.19
N ALA A 112 36.72 12.77 4.76
CA ALA A 112 35.49 13.49 4.37
C ALA A 112 34.87 14.30 5.52
N ARG A 113 35.01 13.84 6.78
CA ARG A 113 34.57 14.55 7.97
C ARG A 113 35.53 15.66 8.41
N SER A 114 36.81 15.56 8.06
CA SER A 114 37.86 16.48 8.51
C SER A 114 38.21 17.60 7.53
N ALA A 115 38.03 17.40 6.21
CA ALA A 115 38.47 18.35 5.18
C ALA A 115 37.48 18.51 3.99
N PRO A 116 36.23 18.97 4.22
CA PRO A 116 35.19 18.98 3.19
C PRO A 116 35.50 19.86 1.97
N ARG A 117 36.19 20.99 2.14
CA ARG A 117 36.62 21.87 1.03
C ARG A 117 37.72 21.27 0.15
N LEU A 118 38.47 20.30 0.66
CA LEU A 118 39.49 19.60 -0.11
C LEU A 118 38.88 18.42 -0.87
N MET A 119 37.93 17.72 -0.24
CA MET A 119 37.10 16.71 -0.90
C MET A 119 36.33 17.33 -2.07
N LEU A 120 35.82 18.56 -1.93
CA LEU A 120 35.19 19.35 -2.99
C LEU A 120 36.07 19.47 -4.26
N ALA A 121 37.39 19.62 -4.10
CA ALA A 121 38.33 19.70 -5.22
C ALA A 121 38.66 18.32 -5.80
N LEU A 122 38.90 17.32 -4.96
CA LEU A 122 39.17 15.93 -5.39
C LEU A 122 37.98 15.33 -6.17
N THR A 123 36.74 15.64 -5.78
CA THR A 123 35.53 15.21 -6.52
C THR A 123 35.29 15.98 -7.83
N SER A 124 35.97 17.11 -8.04
CA SER A 124 35.93 17.83 -9.31
C SER A 124 36.86 17.20 -10.37
N SER A 125 37.82 16.39 -9.94
CA SER A 125 38.63 15.53 -10.80
C SER A 125 37.92 14.20 -11.04
N VAL A 126 37.19 14.11 -12.16
CA VAL A 126 36.55 12.87 -12.64
C VAL A 126 37.57 11.73 -12.71
N ALA A 127 38.80 12.03 -13.15
CA ALA A 127 39.91 11.07 -13.21
C ALA A 127 40.28 10.46 -11.85
N PHE A 128 40.21 11.22 -10.76
CA PHE A 128 40.51 10.71 -9.41
C PHE A 128 39.43 9.73 -8.93
N ALA A 129 38.14 10.07 -9.10
CA ALA A 129 37.03 9.20 -8.74
C ALA A 129 37.05 7.87 -9.54
N VAL A 130 37.25 7.95 -10.86
CA VAL A 130 37.33 6.76 -11.74
C VAL A 130 38.55 5.89 -11.44
N SER A 131 39.72 6.50 -11.21
CA SER A 131 40.94 5.80 -10.81
C SER A 131 40.77 5.04 -9.50
N HIS A 132 40.22 5.70 -8.48
CA HIS A 132 40.11 5.13 -7.13
C HIS A 132 39.02 4.05 -7.03
N VAL A 133 37.91 4.19 -7.77
CA VAL A 133 36.90 3.12 -7.87
C VAL A 133 37.48 1.90 -8.58
N ARG A 134 38.23 2.06 -9.67
CA ARG A 134 38.89 0.94 -10.37
C ARG A 134 39.97 0.25 -9.53
N SER A 135 40.72 0.98 -8.71
CA SER A 135 41.75 0.39 -7.83
C SER A 135 41.18 -0.28 -6.59
N ALA A 136 40.00 0.13 -6.11
CA ALA A 136 39.32 -0.46 -4.96
C ALA A 136 38.58 -1.78 -5.27
N THR A 137 38.45 -2.16 -6.55
CA THR A 137 37.64 -3.32 -6.99
C THR A 137 38.45 -4.54 -7.47
N PRO A 138 39.27 -5.15 -6.60
CA PRO A 138 39.50 -6.59 -6.63
C PRO A 138 38.98 -7.23 -5.32
N GLY A 139 37.65 -7.31 -5.16
CA GLY A 139 37.01 -8.03 -4.04
C GLY A 139 36.20 -7.20 -3.02
N ALA A 140 35.85 -5.95 -3.30
CA ALA A 140 35.01 -5.15 -2.41
C ALA A 140 33.60 -5.76 -2.22
N ASN A 141 33.15 -5.86 -0.96
CA ASN A 141 31.90 -6.53 -0.60
C ASN A 141 30.67 -5.64 -0.90
N LYS A 142 29.56 -6.24 -1.36
CA LYS A 142 28.38 -5.55 -1.94
C LYS A 142 27.84 -4.38 -1.10
N THR A 143 27.76 -4.57 0.22
CA THR A 143 27.28 -3.56 1.18
C THR A 143 28.18 -2.33 1.27
N ALA A 144 29.50 -2.48 1.10
CA ALA A 144 30.44 -1.36 1.13
C ALA A 144 30.31 -0.48 -0.13
N LEU A 145 30.15 -1.11 -1.30
CA LEU A 145 29.91 -0.39 -2.57
C LEU A 145 28.58 0.39 -2.53
N MET A 146 27.51 -0.22 -2.01
CA MET A 146 26.22 0.46 -1.83
C MET A 146 26.29 1.60 -0.80
N SER A 147 27.01 1.44 0.30
CA SER A 147 27.22 2.50 1.30
C SER A 147 28.00 3.68 0.73
N LEU A 148 29.07 3.41 -0.05
CA LEU A 148 29.81 4.43 -0.80
C LEU A 148 28.91 5.15 -1.80
N PHE A 149 28.12 4.42 -2.60
CA PHE A 149 27.19 5.01 -3.57
C PHE A 149 26.13 5.90 -2.90
N HIS A 150 25.52 5.45 -1.80
CA HIS A 150 24.55 6.27 -1.04
C HIS A 150 25.19 7.52 -0.43
N THR A 151 26.39 7.39 0.12
CA THR A 151 27.13 8.53 0.71
C THR A 151 27.54 9.54 -0.37
N PHE A 152 28.06 9.07 -1.51
CA PHE A 152 28.42 9.94 -2.63
C PHE A 152 27.21 10.62 -3.25
N SER A 153 26.14 9.89 -3.57
CA SER A 153 24.93 10.47 -4.18
C SER A 153 24.26 11.51 -3.27
N SER A 154 24.09 11.22 -1.97
CA SER A 154 23.54 12.17 -0.98
C SER A 154 24.35 13.47 -0.91
N ASN A 155 25.69 13.36 -0.88
CA ASN A 155 26.58 14.52 -0.92
C ASN A 155 26.51 15.25 -2.27
N LEU A 156 26.42 14.54 -3.40
CA LEU A 156 26.34 15.12 -4.74
C LEU A 156 25.09 16.00 -4.93
N PHE A 157 23.96 15.63 -4.31
CA PHE A 157 22.72 16.41 -4.31
C PHE A 157 22.75 17.60 -3.34
N SER A 158 23.59 17.53 -2.30
CA SER A 158 23.79 18.60 -1.33
C SER A 158 24.74 19.71 -1.85
N ILE A 159 25.38 19.50 -3.00
CA ILE A 159 26.30 20.45 -3.64
C ILE A 159 25.63 21.05 -4.88
N ASN A 160 25.69 22.37 -5.00
CA ASN A 160 25.08 23.16 -6.08
C ASN A 160 25.90 23.11 -7.39
N LEU A 161 26.20 21.90 -7.88
CA LEU A 161 26.88 21.65 -9.16
C LEU A 161 25.90 21.86 -10.34
N ARG A 162 26.42 22.24 -11.52
CA ARG A 162 25.60 22.18 -12.75
C ARG A 162 25.23 20.73 -13.03
N LYS A 163 23.93 20.49 -13.31
CA LYS A 163 23.34 19.15 -13.51
C LYS A 163 24.17 18.23 -14.43
N ALA A 164 24.76 18.77 -15.49
CA ALA A 164 25.61 18.03 -16.44
C ALA A 164 26.85 17.34 -15.83
N TYR A 165 27.41 17.85 -14.73
CA TYR A 165 28.51 17.20 -14.02
C TYR A 165 28.01 16.12 -13.05
N GLN A 166 26.88 16.37 -12.38
CA GLN A 166 26.24 15.37 -11.53
C GLN A 166 25.85 14.12 -12.34
N THR A 167 25.35 14.33 -13.58
CA THR A 167 24.97 13.25 -14.50
C THR A 167 26.17 12.45 -15.02
N ALA A 168 27.28 13.10 -15.34
CA ALA A 168 28.48 12.41 -15.84
C ALA A 168 29.11 11.50 -14.77
N ILE A 169 29.23 12.01 -13.54
CA ILE A 169 29.77 11.26 -12.39
C ILE A 169 28.87 10.04 -12.08
N LEU A 170 27.55 10.22 -12.05
CA LEU A 170 26.62 9.10 -11.82
C LEU A 170 26.62 8.08 -12.96
N ALA A 171 26.76 8.50 -14.22
CA ALA A 171 26.83 7.60 -15.37
C ALA A 171 28.08 6.71 -15.34
N GLU A 172 29.26 7.27 -15.04
CA GLU A 172 30.49 6.48 -14.89
C GLU A 172 30.46 5.57 -13.66
N MET A 173 29.91 6.04 -12.53
CA MET A 173 29.72 5.19 -11.34
C MET A 173 28.82 3.98 -11.65
N LEU A 174 27.72 4.17 -12.40
CA LEU A 174 26.84 3.07 -12.82
C LEU A 174 27.52 2.14 -13.85
N ALA A 175 28.35 2.67 -14.74
CA ALA A 175 29.09 1.88 -15.72
C ALA A 175 30.16 0.96 -15.11
N ALA A 176 30.61 1.24 -13.87
CA ALA A 176 31.63 0.49 -13.14
C ALA A 176 31.11 -0.75 -12.38
N PHE A 177 29.79 -0.96 -12.26
CA PHE A 177 29.24 -2.16 -11.61
C PHE A 177 29.25 -3.39 -12.54
N PRO A 178 29.62 -4.59 -12.05
CA PRO A 178 29.73 -5.79 -12.88
C PRO A 178 28.35 -6.33 -13.35
N PRO A 179 28.24 -6.88 -14.58
CA PRO A 179 26.96 -7.34 -15.13
C PRO A 179 26.26 -8.46 -14.35
N SER A 180 27.04 -9.33 -13.69
CA SER A 180 26.53 -10.55 -13.03
C SER A 180 25.65 -10.31 -11.79
N GLU A 181 25.52 -9.06 -11.32
CA GLU A 181 24.54 -8.70 -10.29
C GLU A 181 23.12 -8.46 -10.84
N PHE A 182 22.94 -8.35 -12.16
CA PHE A 182 21.66 -8.06 -12.81
C PHE A 182 20.88 -9.32 -13.29
N ASP A 183 21.51 -10.50 -13.27
CA ASP A 183 20.99 -11.74 -13.90
C ASP A 183 20.16 -12.65 -12.97
N LYS A 184 19.83 -12.24 -11.73
CA LYS A 184 18.98 -13.05 -10.84
C LYS A 184 17.50 -12.71 -11.00
N PRO A 185 16.58 -13.70 -10.96
CA PRO A 185 15.14 -13.46 -11.06
C PRO A 185 14.66 -12.69 -9.84
N TYR A 186 14.60 -11.36 -9.96
CA TYR A 186 14.40 -10.39 -8.87
C TYR A 186 13.21 -10.73 -7.96
N PRO A 187 13.47 -11.13 -6.70
CA PRO A 187 12.57 -10.86 -5.59
C PRO A 187 12.74 -9.37 -5.20
N SER A 188 11.88 -8.89 -4.30
CA SER A 188 11.92 -7.53 -3.77
C SER A 188 13.29 -7.07 -3.26
N CYS A 189 13.58 -5.77 -3.44
CA CYS A 189 14.61 -4.94 -2.78
C CYS A 189 16.06 -5.03 -3.32
N ALA A 190 16.57 -3.91 -3.87
CA ALA A 190 17.99 -3.50 -3.84
C ALA A 190 18.27 -2.11 -4.48
N TYR A 191 17.48 -1.67 -5.48
CA TYR A 191 17.63 -0.38 -6.17
C TYR A 191 16.51 0.63 -5.87
N THR A 192 15.72 0.39 -4.83
CA THR A 192 14.42 1.04 -4.55
C THR A 192 14.49 2.46 -3.97
N HIS A 193 15.68 3.06 -3.82
CA HIS A 193 15.86 4.32 -3.08
C HIS A 193 16.73 5.38 -3.73
N VAL A 194 17.11 5.24 -5.01
CA VAL A 194 17.71 6.37 -5.75
C VAL A 194 16.60 7.19 -6.39
N ASN A 195 15.97 8.06 -5.59
CA ASN A 195 14.94 9.00 -6.05
C ASN A 195 15.59 10.11 -6.89
N ILE A 196 16.00 9.76 -8.11
CA ILE A 196 16.49 10.75 -9.08
C ILE A 196 15.31 11.45 -9.75
N ASN A 197 15.43 12.77 -9.91
CA ASN A 197 14.43 13.53 -10.65
C ASN A 197 14.41 13.14 -12.14
N HIS A 198 13.26 13.34 -12.81
CA HIS A 198 13.05 12.94 -14.20
C HIS A 198 14.09 13.54 -15.18
N ALA A 199 14.58 14.76 -14.92
CA ALA A 199 15.64 15.38 -15.72
C ALA A 199 16.99 14.65 -15.59
N LEU A 200 17.38 14.24 -14.38
CA LEU A 200 18.57 13.42 -14.14
C LEU A 200 18.42 12.04 -14.78
N ALA A 201 17.22 11.44 -14.75
CA ALA A 201 16.93 10.20 -15.47
C ALA A 201 17.14 10.33 -16.98
N LEU A 202 16.57 11.37 -17.61
CA LEU A 202 16.77 11.64 -19.04
C LEU A 202 18.25 11.86 -19.39
N HIS A 203 18.97 12.65 -18.60
CA HIS A 203 20.38 12.92 -18.85
C HIS A 203 21.27 11.68 -18.68
N LEU A 204 20.97 10.79 -17.73
CA LEU A 204 21.68 9.51 -17.59
C LEU A 204 21.48 8.61 -18.80
N VAL A 205 20.24 8.48 -19.29
CA VAL A 205 19.95 7.71 -20.51
C VAL A 205 20.68 8.31 -21.72
N LYS A 206 20.65 9.64 -21.89
CA LYS A 206 21.39 10.33 -22.96
C LYS A 206 22.91 10.11 -22.88
N ALA A 207 23.50 10.13 -21.67
CA ALA A 207 24.92 9.85 -21.46
C ALA A 207 25.27 8.36 -21.68
N MET A 208 24.36 7.44 -21.35
CA MET A 208 24.53 6.01 -21.66
C MET A 208 24.44 5.75 -23.17
N HIS A 209 23.62 6.50 -23.91
CA HIS A 209 23.51 6.37 -25.36
C HIS A 209 24.84 6.73 -26.06
N THR A 210 25.49 7.82 -25.63
CA THR A 210 26.77 8.25 -26.22
C THR A 210 27.97 7.40 -25.79
N THR A 211 27.95 6.80 -24.60
CA THR A 211 29.11 6.06 -24.05
C THR A 211 29.00 4.53 -24.20
N HIS A 212 27.79 3.97 -24.15
CA HIS A 212 27.54 2.53 -24.10
C HIS A 212 26.20 2.16 -24.78
N PRO A 213 25.98 2.47 -26.08
CA PRO A 213 24.69 2.29 -26.74
C PRO A 213 24.13 0.86 -26.63
N ASN A 214 25.01 -0.15 -26.75
CA ASN A 214 24.65 -1.57 -26.65
C ASN A 214 24.10 -2.00 -25.26
N LYS A 215 24.24 -1.16 -24.21
CA LYS A 215 23.65 -1.42 -22.88
C LYS A 215 22.22 -0.88 -22.76
N LEU A 216 21.79 0.06 -23.63
CA LEU A 216 20.43 0.61 -23.60
C LEU A 216 19.38 -0.31 -24.22
N THR A 217 19.79 -1.21 -25.13
CA THR A 217 18.93 -2.21 -25.76
C THR A 217 18.60 -3.41 -24.85
N LEU A 218 19.20 -3.49 -23.65
CA LEU A 218 18.86 -4.48 -22.64
C LEU A 218 17.47 -4.20 -22.02
N PRO A 219 16.81 -5.18 -21.39
CA PRO A 219 15.50 -4.97 -20.76
C PRO A 219 15.50 -3.89 -19.65
N ASN A 220 16.61 -3.78 -18.93
CA ASN A 220 16.64 -3.09 -17.64
C ASN A 220 16.40 -1.56 -17.72
N PRO A 221 16.98 -0.78 -18.65
CA PRO A 221 16.78 0.67 -18.70
C PRO A 221 15.34 1.09 -18.98
N ILE A 222 14.66 0.43 -19.93
CA ILE A 222 13.26 0.74 -20.26
C ILE A 222 12.30 0.29 -19.15
N ILE A 223 12.51 -0.89 -18.55
CA ILE A 223 11.71 -1.35 -17.40
C ILE A 223 11.89 -0.39 -16.22
N TRP A 224 13.12 0.03 -15.92
CA TRP A 224 13.40 0.99 -14.85
C TRP A 224 12.71 2.34 -15.09
N ALA A 225 12.83 2.93 -16.29
CA ALA A 225 12.19 4.19 -16.63
C ALA A 225 10.65 4.10 -16.52
N CYS A 226 10.07 2.96 -16.91
CA CYS A 226 8.64 2.68 -16.78
C CYS A 226 8.18 2.46 -15.32
N CYS A 227 8.99 1.81 -14.47
CA CYS A 227 8.68 1.63 -13.04
C CYS A 227 8.60 2.97 -12.28
N TYR A 228 9.52 3.90 -12.57
CA TYR A 228 9.68 5.15 -11.81
C TYR A 228 9.08 6.39 -12.46
N GLY A 229 8.31 6.24 -13.54
CA GLY A 229 7.58 7.37 -14.13
C GLY A 229 8.44 8.35 -14.93
N HIS A 230 9.58 7.90 -15.46
CA HIS A 230 10.52 8.78 -16.19
C HIS A 230 10.08 8.97 -17.65
N THR A 231 8.95 9.66 -17.88
CA THR A 231 8.29 9.82 -19.19
C THR A 231 9.22 10.28 -20.32
N GLU A 232 10.03 11.32 -20.09
CA GLU A 232 10.99 11.81 -21.10
C GLU A 232 12.07 10.78 -21.42
N ALA A 233 12.51 10.01 -20.42
CA ALA A 233 13.51 8.95 -20.60
C ALA A 233 12.92 7.75 -21.35
N VAL A 234 11.65 7.41 -21.12
CA VAL A 234 10.94 6.40 -21.93
C VAL A 234 10.80 6.87 -23.38
N ALA A 235 10.38 8.12 -23.62
CA ALA A 235 10.28 8.68 -24.96
C ALA A 235 11.64 8.58 -25.69
N PHE A 236 12.73 9.04 -25.07
CA PHE A 236 14.07 8.93 -25.65
C PHE A 236 14.52 7.48 -25.92
N LEU A 237 14.17 6.52 -25.06
CA LEU A 237 14.48 5.09 -25.28
C LEU A 237 13.69 4.48 -26.45
N LEU A 238 12.45 4.91 -26.66
CA LEU A 238 11.61 4.44 -27.78
C LEU A 238 12.00 5.11 -29.10
N ASP A 239 12.14 6.44 -29.10
CA ASP A 239 12.30 7.24 -30.31
C ASP A 239 13.76 7.25 -30.83
N GLU A 240 14.74 7.49 -29.95
CA GLU A 240 16.15 7.69 -30.35
C GLU A 240 16.97 6.40 -30.22
N CYS A 241 16.61 5.51 -29.30
CA CYS A 241 17.31 4.24 -29.07
C CYS A 241 16.60 3.03 -29.70
N ASN A 242 15.37 3.20 -30.22
CA ASN A 242 14.54 2.14 -30.79
C ASN A 242 14.45 0.86 -29.93
N VAL A 243 14.41 1.02 -28.60
CA VAL A 243 14.33 -0.12 -27.66
C VAL A 243 12.97 -0.78 -27.82
N ASN A 244 12.96 -2.11 -27.95
CA ASN A 244 11.71 -2.85 -28.08
C ASN A 244 10.83 -2.73 -26.81
N PRO A 245 9.65 -2.10 -26.86
CA PRO A 245 8.75 -1.99 -25.71
C PRO A 245 8.14 -3.33 -25.28
N SER A 246 8.08 -4.33 -26.17
CA SER A 246 7.48 -5.63 -25.86
C SER A 246 8.40 -6.62 -25.10
N ILE A 247 9.58 -6.15 -24.68
CA ILE A 247 10.60 -6.96 -24.02
C ILE A 247 10.08 -7.64 -22.74
N LEU A 248 10.48 -8.91 -22.56
CA LEU A 248 10.00 -9.79 -21.48
C LEU A 248 8.46 -9.85 -21.37
N SER A 249 7.78 -9.99 -22.52
CA SER A 249 6.31 -10.05 -22.64
C SER A 249 5.63 -8.78 -22.10
N ASN A 250 5.97 -7.63 -22.67
CA ASN A 250 5.42 -6.31 -22.32
C ASN A 250 5.63 -5.92 -20.85
N ARG A 251 6.71 -6.40 -20.22
CA ARG A 251 7.05 -6.05 -18.83
C ARG A 251 7.16 -4.54 -18.59
N PRO A 252 7.70 -3.69 -19.49
CA PRO A 252 7.66 -2.24 -19.33
C PRO A 252 6.23 -1.68 -19.15
N LEU A 253 5.29 -2.15 -19.97
CA LEU A 253 3.88 -1.74 -19.95
C LEU A 253 3.18 -2.15 -18.64
N ILE A 254 3.39 -3.38 -18.18
CA ILE A 254 2.84 -3.86 -16.89
C ILE A 254 3.47 -3.10 -15.71
N CYS A 255 4.77 -2.80 -15.77
CA CYS A 255 5.46 -1.99 -14.77
C CYS A 255 4.93 -0.55 -14.71
N ALA A 256 4.70 0.11 -15.85
CA ALA A 256 4.11 1.45 -15.92
C ALA A 256 2.67 1.45 -15.38
N ALA A 257 1.85 0.49 -15.81
CA ALA A 257 0.47 0.35 -15.35
C ALA A 257 0.38 0.07 -13.85
N GLY A 258 1.18 -0.87 -13.34
CA GLY A 258 1.20 -1.26 -11.93
C GLY A 258 1.64 -0.12 -10.98
N ASN A 259 2.53 0.76 -11.43
CA ASN A 259 2.99 1.94 -10.68
C ASN A 259 2.17 3.21 -10.99
N SER A 260 1.03 3.09 -11.68
CA SER A 260 0.10 4.18 -11.99
C SER A 260 0.60 5.28 -12.95
N HIS A 261 1.58 4.98 -13.81
CA HIS A 261 2.15 5.93 -14.77
C HIS A 261 1.35 6.00 -16.08
N LYS A 262 0.15 6.60 -16.03
CA LYS A 262 -0.81 6.68 -17.15
C LYS A 262 -0.18 7.13 -18.48
N ASP A 263 0.63 8.18 -18.46
CA ASP A 263 1.17 8.79 -19.69
C ASP A 263 2.21 7.89 -20.37
N ILE A 264 2.98 7.15 -19.58
CA ILE A 264 3.90 6.11 -20.10
C ILE A 264 3.11 4.94 -20.68
N VAL A 265 2.00 4.53 -20.04
CA VAL A 265 1.12 3.48 -20.58
C VAL A 265 0.52 3.89 -21.92
N LEU A 266 0.04 5.14 -22.05
CA LEU A 266 -0.42 5.67 -23.33
C LEU A 266 0.71 5.65 -24.37
N ARG A 267 1.89 6.20 -24.03
CA ARG A 267 3.03 6.27 -24.95
C ARG A 267 3.54 4.91 -25.43
N LEU A 268 3.47 3.88 -24.58
CA LEU A 268 3.80 2.50 -24.93
C LEU A 268 2.71 1.87 -25.82
N LEU A 269 1.43 2.14 -25.55
CA LEU A 269 0.33 1.68 -26.41
C LEU A 269 0.28 2.40 -27.77
N ASP A 270 0.96 3.53 -27.93
CA ASP A 270 1.14 4.22 -29.23
C ASP A 270 2.13 3.50 -30.16
N ASP A 271 2.86 2.47 -29.68
CA ASP A 271 3.83 1.70 -30.46
C ASP A 271 3.21 0.38 -30.92
N ASP A 272 3.10 0.19 -32.25
CA ASP A 272 2.47 -0.99 -32.88
C ASP A 272 3.11 -2.33 -32.48
N ARG A 273 4.35 -2.33 -31.95
CA ARG A 273 5.04 -3.54 -31.46
C ARG A 273 4.51 -4.03 -30.12
N VAL A 274 3.70 -3.22 -29.43
CA VAL A 274 3.10 -3.56 -28.14
C VAL A 274 1.80 -4.35 -28.35
N ASP A 275 1.58 -5.31 -27.46
CA ASP A 275 0.38 -6.16 -27.48
C ASP A 275 -0.42 -5.98 -26.19
N ALA A 276 -1.55 -5.28 -26.29
CA ALA A 276 -2.37 -4.98 -25.13
C ALA A 276 -3.07 -6.23 -24.54
N SER A 277 -3.08 -7.37 -25.25
CA SER A 277 -3.71 -8.62 -24.80
C SER A 277 -2.88 -9.45 -23.82
N VAL A 278 -1.57 -9.19 -23.72
CA VAL A 278 -0.63 -9.99 -22.93
C VAL A 278 -0.98 -9.98 -21.43
N PHE A 279 -0.76 -11.12 -20.77
CA PHE A 279 -1.18 -11.40 -19.38
C PHE A 279 -2.69 -11.18 -19.14
N ASP A 280 -3.53 -11.80 -19.97
CA ASP A 280 -4.99 -11.73 -19.88
C ASP A 280 -5.51 -10.28 -19.89
N CYS A 281 -5.03 -9.46 -20.82
CA CYS A 281 -5.33 -8.02 -20.92
C CYS A 281 -5.13 -7.26 -19.59
N GLN A 282 -4.05 -7.55 -18.84
CA GLN A 282 -3.82 -6.95 -17.51
C GLN A 282 -3.83 -5.42 -17.50
N VAL A 283 -3.41 -4.77 -18.60
CA VAL A 283 -3.45 -3.32 -18.76
C VAL A 283 -4.88 -2.79 -18.76
N LEU A 284 -5.80 -3.46 -19.47
CA LEU A 284 -7.23 -3.13 -19.47
C LEU A 284 -7.81 -3.26 -18.06
N MET A 285 -7.50 -4.35 -17.35
CA MET A 285 -7.96 -4.53 -15.95
C MET A 285 -7.45 -3.44 -15.00
N ILE A 286 -6.20 -2.99 -15.15
CA ILE A 286 -5.61 -1.92 -14.34
C ILE A 286 -6.23 -0.57 -14.71
N ALA A 287 -6.34 -0.25 -16.00
CA ALA A 287 -6.95 0.97 -16.50
C ALA A 287 -8.42 1.10 -16.03
N SER A 288 -9.19 0.01 -16.10
CA SER A 288 -10.57 -0.06 -15.60
C SER A 288 -10.70 0.04 -14.08
N LYS A 289 -9.65 -0.28 -13.32
CA LYS A 289 -9.60 -0.05 -11.86
C LYS A 289 -9.26 1.39 -11.51
N LEU A 290 -8.36 2.01 -12.27
CA LEU A 290 -7.78 3.32 -11.97
C LEU A 290 -8.51 4.51 -12.63
N GLY A 291 -9.54 4.27 -13.43
CA GLY A 291 -10.31 5.33 -14.09
C GLY A 291 -9.63 5.90 -15.34
N TRP A 292 -8.78 5.11 -16.01
CA TRP A 292 -8.01 5.58 -17.16
C TRP A 292 -8.77 5.40 -18.48
N THR A 293 -9.85 6.17 -18.65
CA THR A 293 -10.72 6.14 -19.84
C THR A 293 -9.93 6.22 -21.16
N SER A 294 -8.89 7.04 -21.24
CA SER A 294 -8.00 7.16 -22.41
C SER A 294 -7.30 5.83 -22.76
N VAL A 295 -6.81 5.11 -21.74
CA VAL A 295 -6.11 3.82 -21.90
C VAL A 295 -7.10 2.73 -22.27
N VAL A 296 -8.28 2.69 -21.63
CA VAL A 296 -9.35 1.74 -21.98
C VAL A 296 -9.76 1.90 -23.44
N LYS A 297 -10.02 3.14 -23.90
CA LYS A 297 -10.37 3.41 -25.31
C LYS A 297 -9.29 2.88 -26.27
N LYS A 298 -8.01 3.07 -25.95
CA LYS A 298 -6.91 2.63 -26.81
C LYS A 298 -6.70 1.10 -26.77
N CYS A 299 -6.89 0.46 -25.62
CA CYS A 299 -6.91 -1.01 -25.54
C CYS A 299 -8.07 -1.62 -26.34
N LEU A 300 -9.28 -1.02 -26.31
CA LEU A 300 -10.44 -1.52 -27.07
C LEU A 300 -10.35 -1.26 -28.59
N GLN A 301 -9.43 -0.40 -29.04
CA GLN A 301 -9.12 -0.23 -30.47
C GLN A 301 -8.24 -1.37 -31.02
N ASP A 302 -7.51 -2.09 -30.16
CA ASP A 302 -6.71 -3.25 -30.55
C ASP A 302 -7.60 -4.48 -30.65
N ALA A 303 -7.80 -4.99 -31.87
CA ALA A 303 -8.65 -6.14 -32.15
C ALA A 303 -8.22 -7.43 -31.42
N ARG A 304 -6.96 -7.51 -30.93
CA ARG A 304 -6.46 -8.63 -30.11
C ARG A 304 -6.97 -8.61 -28.68
N VAL A 305 -7.41 -7.45 -28.17
CA VAL A 305 -7.89 -7.30 -26.80
C VAL A 305 -9.29 -7.88 -26.69
N ASP A 306 -9.43 -8.86 -25.80
CA ASP A 306 -10.71 -9.41 -25.37
C ASP A 306 -11.08 -8.83 -23.98
N PRO A 307 -12.12 -7.99 -23.88
CA PRO A 307 -12.56 -7.43 -22.60
C PRO A 307 -13.27 -8.44 -21.68
N SER A 308 -13.64 -9.61 -22.18
CA SER A 308 -14.35 -10.66 -21.43
C SER A 308 -13.44 -11.53 -20.56
N VAL A 309 -12.11 -11.41 -20.75
CA VAL A 309 -11.10 -12.22 -20.04
C VAL A 309 -11.25 -12.18 -18.52
N ARG A 310 -10.92 -13.32 -17.91
CA ARG A 310 -10.98 -13.54 -16.45
C ARG A 310 -12.34 -13.15 -15.85
N GLU A 311 -13.40 -13.69 -16.44
CA GLU A 311 -14.80 -13.52 -16.02
C GLU A 311 -15.25 -12.05 -16.08
N ASN A 312 -15.04 -11.38 -17.22
CA ASN A 312 -15.36 -9.95 -17.43
C ASN A 312 -14.73 -9.02 -16.38
N SER A 313 -13.50 -9.36 -15.99
CA SER A 313 -12.76 -8.74 -14.90
C SER A 313 -12.55 -7.22 -15.06
N ALA A 314 -12.57 -6.70 -16.29
CA ALA A 314 -12.50 -5.27 -16.58
C ALA A 314 -13.77 -4.53 -16.12
N VAL A 315 -14.95 -5.06 -16.46
CA VAL A 315 -16.26 -4.49 -16.07
C VAL A 315 -16.44 -4.55 -14.56
N ILE A 316 -16.14 -5.68 -13.92
CA ILE A 316 -16.27 -5.82 -12.47
C ILE A 316 -15.42 -4.77 -11.74
N ARG A 317 -14.19 -4.49 -12.22
CA ARG A 317 -13.33 -3.45 -11.63
C ARG A 317 -13.81 -2.03 -11.89
N ALA A 318 -14.37 -1.75 -13.06
CA ALA A 318 -14.98 -0.45 -13.35
C ALA A 318 -16.22 -0.21 -12.48
N ALA A 319 -17.11 -1.20 -12.40
CA ALA A 319 -18.33 -1.14 -11.59
C ALA A 319 -18.04 -0.99 -10.09
N LYS A 320 -17.09 -1.77 -9.55
CA LYS A 320 -16.61 -1.65 -8.16
C LYS A 320 -16.00 -0.29 -7.82
N ARG A 321 -15.62 0.51 -8.81
CA ARG A 321 -14.95 1.81 -8.62
C ARG A 321 -15.79 3.00 -9.07
N GLY A 322 -17.00 2.76 -9.59
CA GLY A 322 -17.90 3.82 -10.04
C GLY A 322 -17.45 4.50 -11.34
N HIS A 323 -16.59 3.86 -12.13
CA HIS A 323 -16.03 4.46 -13.36
C HIS A 323 -17.03 4.35 -14.52
N VAL A 324 -18.06 5.20 -14.49
CA VAL A 324 -19.20 5.22 -15.44
C VAL A 324 -18.76 5.30 -16.91
N ASP A 325 -17.81 6.18 -17.25
CA ASP A 325 -17.27 6.28 -18.61
C ASP A 325 -16.68 4.95 -19.11
N ILE A 326 -15.97 4.23 -18.23
CA ILE A 326 -15.31 2.97 -18.57
C ILE A 326 -16.35 1.84 -18.65
N LEU A 327 -17.30 1.83 -17.72
CA LEU A 327 -18.41 0.89 -17.70
C LEU A 327 -19.19 0.97 -19.01
N THR A 328 -19.63 2.17 -19.41
CA THR A 328 -20.38 2.39 -20.65
C THR A 328 -19.56 1.99 -21.88
N LEU A 329 -18.28 2.33 -21.96
CA LEU A 329 -17.40 1.90 -23.06
C LEU A 329 -17.23 0.38 -23.15
N LEU A 330 -17.15 -0.33 -22.02
CA LEU A 330 -17.03 -1.79 -22.00
C LEU A 330 -18.37 -2.46 -22.37
N LEU A 331 -19.51 -1.94 -21.90
CA LEU A 331 -20.84 -2.50 -22.21
C LEU A 331 -21.25 -2.33 -23.68
N LEU A 332 -20.59 -1.43 -24.43
CA LEU A 332 -20.76 -1.30 -25.88
C LEU A 332 -20.09 -2.45 -26.67
N ASP A 333 -19.14 -3.18 -26.07
CA ASP A 333 -18.53 -4.33 -26.73
C ASP A 333 -19.43 -5.58 -26.55
N PRO A 334 -19.90 -6.22 -27.63
CA PRO A 334 -20.84 -7.34 -27.54
C PRO A 334 -20.23 -8.60 -26.89
N ARG A 335 -18.90 -8.68 -26.75
CA ARG A 335 -18.21 -9.79 -26.06
C ARG A 335 -18.33 -9.67 -24.54
N VAL A 336 -18.64 -8.49 -24.02
CA VAL A 336 -18.76 -8.24 -22.59
C VAL A 336 -20.09 -8.74 -22.08
N ASP A 337 -20.05 -9.60 -21.07
CA ASP A 337 -21.21 -10.05 -20.31
C ASP A 337 -21.28 -9.36 -18.93
N PRO A 338 -22.24 -8.46 -18.69
CA PRO A 338 -22.43 -7.82 -17.39
C PRO A 338 -23.00 -8.75 -16.31
N ALA A 339 -23.59 -9.88 -16.70
CA ALA A 339 -24.13 -10.89 -15.78
C ALA A 339 -23.08 -11.91 -15.30
N ALA A 340 -21.84 -11.82 -15.81
CA ALA A 340 -20.76 -12.71 -15.44
C ALA A 340 -20.51 -12.78 -13.92
N GLY A 341 -20.10 -13.96 -13.45
CA GLY A 341 -19.84 -14.20 -12.02
C GLY A 341 -21.09 -14.09 -11.13
N ASN A 342 -22.29 -14.38 -11.65
CA ASN A 342 -23.58 -14.16 -10.99
C ASN A 342 -23.88 -12.67 -10.73
N ASN A 343 -23.71 -11.83 -11.76
CA ASN A 343 -23.88 -10.37 -11.71
C ASN A 343 -22.94 -9.73 -10.66
N GLU A 344 -21.68 -10.17 -10.62
CA GLU A 344 -20.69 -9.67 -9.65
C GLU A 344 -20.41 -8.17 -9.86
N ALA A 345 -20.49 -7.67 -11.10
CA ALA A 345 -20.38 -6.25 -11.40
C ALA A 345 -21.47 -5.42 -10.67
N LEU A 346 -22.72 -5.87 -10.71
CA LEU A 346 -23.83 -5.24 -9.98
C LEU A 346 -23.63 -5.38 -8.47
N SER A 347 -23.30 -6.58 -7.97
CA SER A 347 -23.07 -6.83 -6.55
C SER A 347 -21.97 -5.93 -5.96
N GLN A 348 -20.88 -5.70 -6.69
CA GLN A 348 -19.80 -4.80 -6.28
C GLN A 348 -20.20 -3.32 -6.38
N ALA A 349 -20.90 -2.90 -7.43
CA ALA A 349 -21.43 -1.53 -7.53
C ALA A 349 -22.40 -1.21 -6.38
N CYS A 350 -23.28 -2.15 -6.03
CA CYS A 350 -24.20 -2.04 -4.91
C CYS A 350 -23.49 -2.01 -3.55
N ARG A 351 -22.40 -2.77 -3.39
CA ARG A 351 -21.57 -2.80 -2.16
C ARG A 351 -20.81 -1.50 -1.90
N GLU A 352 -20.41 -0.80 -2.95
CA GLU A 352 -19.58 0.43 -2.86
C GLU A 352 -20.43 1.72 -3.05
N GLY A 353 -21.74 1.57 -3.34
CA GLY A 353 -22.71 2.67 -3.34
C GLY A 353 -22.79 3.48 -4.63
N HIS A 354 -22.24 2.97 -5.73
CA HIS A 354 -22.16 3.69 -7.00
C HIS A 354 -23.51 3.67 -7.74
N ILE A 355 -24.44 4.54 -7.32
CA ILE A 355 -25.83 4.57 -7.83
C ILE A 355 -25.94 4.67 -9.36
N GLU A 356 -25.16 5.54 -9.99
CA GLU A 356 -25.18 5.70 -11.46
C GLU A 356 -24.69 4.44 -12.19
N THR A 357 -23.66 3.78 -11.66
CA THR A 357 -23.19 2.46 -12.15
C THR A 357 -24.28 1.40 -12.00
N VAL A 358 -24.99 1.38 -10.86
CA VAL A 358 -26.12 0.47 -10.64
C VAL A 358 -27.24 0.74 -11.64
N GLU A 359 -27.64 2.00 -11.84
CA GLU A 359 -28.68 2.35 -12.81
C GLU A 359 -28.29 2.04 -14.26
N ILE A 360 -27.01 2.10 -14.62
CA ILE A 360 -26.53 1.72 -15.96
C ILE A 360 -26.55 0.20 -16.13
N LEU A 361 -26.09 -0.56 -15.14
CA LEU A 361 -26.15 -2.03 -15.18
C LEU A 361 -27.60 -2.54 -15.23
N LEU A 362 -28.51 -1.95 -14.46
CA LEU A 362 -29.94 -2.32 -14.44
C LEU A 362 -30.70 -1.94 -15.72
N LYS A 363 -30.12 -1.14 -16.62
CA LYS A 363 -30.69 -0.87 -17.96
C LYS A 363 -30.33 -1.97 -18.96
N ASP A 364 -29.33 -2.81 -18.68
CA ASP A 364 -28.96 -3.93 -19.54
C ASP A 364 -29.88 -5.13 -19.24
N PRO A 365 -30.66 -5.64 -20.22
CA PRO A 365 -31.64 -6.70 -19.98
C PRO A 365 -31.01 -8.06 -19.65
N ARG A 366 -29.67 -8.20 -19.75
CA ARG A 366 -28.94 -9.40 -19.33
C ARG A 366 -28.73 -9.44 -17.81
N VAL A 367 -28.81 -8.30 -17.12
CA VAL A 367 -28.51 -8.18 -15.70
C VAL A 367 -29.72 -8.57 -14.85
N ASP A 368 -29.52 -9.51 -13.92
CA ASP A 368 -30.54 -9.91 -12.95
C ASP A 368 -30.35 -9.15 -11.62
N PRO A 369 -31.29 -8.25 -11.23
CA PRO A 369 -31.23 -7.55 -9.96
C PRO A 369 -31.42 -8.45 -8.73
N ALA A 370 -31.99 -9.65 -8.90
CA ALA A 370 -32.22 -10.66 -7.87
C ALA A 370 -31.13 -11.75 -7.82
N ALA A 371 -30.03 -11.58 -8.55
CA ALA A 371 -28.92 -12.54 -8.66
C ALA A 371 -28.33 -12.98 -7.30
N ASP A 372 -27.78 -14.20 -7.26
CA ASP A 372 -27.29 -14.88 -6.03
C ASP A 372 -28.26 -14.74 -4.84
N ASN A 373 -29.55 -14.95 -5.13
CA ASN A 373 -30.64 -14.85 -4.14
C ASN A 373 -30.66 -13.47 -3.46
N ASN A 374 -30.76 -12.42 -4.29
CA ASN A 374 -30.79 -11.00 -3.95
C ASN A 374 -29.51 -10.48 -3.27
N ASN A 375 -28.34 -11.03 -3.63
CA ASN A 375 -27.05 -10.57 -3.12
C ASN A 375 -26.75 -9.07 -3.38
N PRO A 376 -27.13 -8.45 -4.52
CA PRO A 376 -26.98 -7.01 -4.71
C PRO A 376 -27.69 -6.17 -3.63
N LEU A 377 -28.94 -6.52 -3.29
CA LEU A 377 -29.72 -5.86 -2.24
C LEU A 377 -29.11 -6.04 -0.86
N ILE A 378 -28.61 -7.26 -0.55
CA ILE A 378 -27.96 -7.57 0.71
C ILE A 378 -26.62 -6.81 0.83
N CYS A 379 -25.86 -6.69 -0.26
CA CYS A 379 -24.62 -5.91 -0.30
C CYS A 379 -24.87 -4.41 -0.05
N ALA A 380 -25.85 -3.80 -0.74
CA ALA A 380 -26.23 -2.41 -0.50
C ALA A 380 -26.72 -2.17 0.94
N SER A 381 -27.52 -3.11 1.47
CA SER A 381 -28.07 -3.06 2.83
C SER A 381 -27.01 -3.24 3.91
N GLN A 382 -25.96 -4.03 3.65
CA GLN A 382 -24.83 -4.20 4.57
C GLN A 382 -23.91 -2.96 4.59
N SER A 383 -23.69 -2.33 3.43
CA SER A 383 -22.79 -1.18 3.30
C SER A 383 -23.44 0.17 3.65
N GLY A 384 -24.78 0.27 3.71
CA GLY A 384 -25.49 1.49 4.13
C GLY A 384 -25.98 2.39 2.98
N HIS A 385 -26.02 1.88 1.75
CA HIS A 385 -26.37 2.66 0.57
C HIS A 385 -27.89 2.74 0.35
N THR A 386 -28.55 3.60 1.14
CA THR A 386 -30.02 3.75 1.17
C THR A 386 -30.66 4.02 -0.20
N GLU A 387 -30.07 4.90 -1.03
CA GLU A 387 -30.64 5.19 -2.36
C GLU A 387 -30.47 4.01 -3.33
N VAL A 388 -29.36 3.26 -3.24
CA VAL A 388 -29.18 2.02 -4.03
C VAL A 388 -30.22 0.97 -3.61
N VAL A 389 -30.50 0.81 -2.32
CA VAL A 389 -31.58 -0.07 -1.84
C VAL A 389 -32.93 0.35 -2.44
N LYS A 390 -33.27 1.65 -2.41
CA LYS A 390 -34.52 2.15 -3.02
C LYS A 390 -34.59 1.92 -4.54
N VAL A 391 -33.48 1.99 -5.27
CA VAL A 391 -33.44 1.68 -6.71
C VAL A 391 -33.66 0.19 -6.95
N LEU A 392 -33.03 -0.69 -6.14
CA LEU A 392 -33.19 -2.14 -6.24
C LEU A 392 -34.60 -2.61 -5.87
N LEU A 393 -35.21 -2.06 -4.81
CA LEU A 393 -36.58 -2.42 -4.39
C LEU A 393 -37.65 -2.10 -5.44
N LYS A 394 -37.36 -1.18 -6.37
CA LYS A 394 -38.23 -0.85 -7.52
C LYS A 394 -38.07 -1.81 -8.70
N GLN A 395 -37.04 -2.66 -8.71
CA GLN A 395 -36.81 -3.57 -9.83
C GLN A 395 -37.74 -4.79 -9.76
N PRO A 396 -38.25 -5.27 -10.91
CA PRO A 396 -39.01 -6.52 -10.95
C PRO A 396 -38.13 -7.70 -10.50
N GLY A 397 -38.75 -8.70 -9.86
CA GLY A 397 -38.08 -9.90 -9.37
C GLY A 397 -37.33 -9.75 -8.04
N VAL A 398 -36.97 -8.53 -7.62
CA VAL A 398 -36.28 -8.30 -6.34
C VAL A 398 -37.21 -8.65 -5.17
N ASN A 399 -36.72 -9.52 -4.28
CA ASN A 399 -37.41 -9.99 -3.08
C ASN A 399 -36.65 -9.54 -1.82
N PRO A 400 -37.15 -8.56 -1.05
CA PRO A 400 -36.49 -8.09 0.17
C PRO A 400 -36.50 -9.10 1.31
N ALA A 401 -37.39 -10.10 1.27
CA ALA A 401 -37.43 -11.20 2.24
C ALA A 401 -36.46 -12.35 1.91
N ALA A 402 -35.72 -12.25 0.80
CA ALA A 402 -34.72 -13.24 0.40
C ALA A 402 -33.67 -13.52 1.51
N ARG A 403 -33.20 -14.77 1.54
CA ARG A 403 -32.22 -15.27 2.54
C ARG A 403 -32.63 -14.96 3.98
N PHE A 404 -33.92 -15.16 4.29
CA PHE A 404 -34.55 -14.90 5.61
C PHE A 404 -34.48 -13.42 6.02
N ASN A 405 -34.93 -12.53 5.13
CA ASN A 405 -34.80 -11.06 5.27
C ASN A 405 -33.34 -10.62 5.46
N GLY A 406 -32.40 -11.24 4.74
CA GLY A 406 -30.97 -11.00 4.90
C GLY A 406 -30.56 -9.54 4.70
N ALA A 407 -31.30 -8.80 3.86
CA ALA A 407 -31.12 -7.36 3.67
C ALA A 407 -31.46 -6.57 4.96
N LEU A 408 -32.61 -6.87 5.59
CA LEU A 408 -33.03 -6.24 6.84
C LEU A 408 -32.08 -6.58 7.98
N TRP A 409 -31.73 -7.85 8.16
CA TRP A 409 -30.80 -8.29 9.20
C TRP A 409 -29.45 -7.57 9.10
N ARG A 410 -28.89 -7.46 7.89
CA ARG A 410 -27.63 -6.72 7.66
C ARG A 410 -27.76 -5.22 7.97
N ALA A 411 -28.88 -4.59 7.64
CA ALA A 411 -29.14 -3.19 7.96
C ALA A 411 -29.24 -2.97 9.48
N CYS A 412 -29.96 -3.85 10.19
CA CYS A 412 -30.07 -3.81 11.66
C CYS A 412 -28.73 -4.06 12.35
N GLN A 413 -27.95 -5.05 11.92
CA GLN A 413 -26.61 -5.36 12.44
C GLN A 413 -25.59 -4.22 12.22
N LYS A 414 -25.85 -3.30 11.28
CA LYS A 414 -24.92 -2.20 10.92
C LYS A 414 -25.44 -0.80 11.22
N GLY A 415 -26.63 -0.66 11.81
CA GLY A 415 -27.17 0.64 12.24
C GLY A 415 -27.77 1.47 11.11
N HIS A 416 -28.11 0.86 9.97
CA HIS A 416 -28.53 1.60 8.77
C HIS A 416 -30.03 1.93 8.79
N THR A 417 -30.45 2.86 9.66
CA THR A 417 -31.87 3.16 9.90
C THR A 417 -32.66 3.52 8.63
N GLY A 418 -32.07 4.29 7.71
CA GLY A 418 -32.72 4.64 6.43
C GLY A 418 -33.10 3.43 5.59
N ILE A 419 -32.29 2.37 5.66
CA ILE A 419 -32.52 1.09 4.97
C ILE A 419 -33.57 0.26 5.70
N VAL A 420 -33.52 0.21 7.04
CA VAL A 420 -34.56 -0.44 7.85
C VAL A 420 -35.93 0.18 7.55
N LYS A 421 -36.04 1.52 7.55
CA LYS A 421 -37.29 2.22 7.20
C LYS A 421 -37.77 1.88 5.78
N ALA A 422 -36.87 1.84 4.80
CA ALA A 422 -37.23 1.50 3.42
C ALA A 422 -37.66 0.03 3.25
N LEU A 423 -37.04 -0.91 3.97
CA LEU A 423 -37.38 -2.33 3.90
C LEU A 423 -38.69 -2.64 4.65
N LEU A 424 -38.94 -2.00 5.79
CA LEU A 424 -40.19 -2.17 6.56
C LEU A 424 -41.44 -1.57 5.87
N GLN A 425 -41.25 -0.77 4.81
CA GLN A 425 -42.35 -0.31 3.95
C GLN A 425 -42.83 -1.39 2.95
N ASP A 426 -42.09 -2.48 2.76
CA ASP A 426 -42.46 -3.57 1.86
C ASP A 426 -43.15 -4.70 2.65
N GLU A 427 -44.43 -4.94 2.37
CA GLU A 427 -45.27 -5.90 3.12
C GLU A 427 -44.71 -7.33 3.11
N ARG A 428 -43.90 -7.69 2.10
CA ARG A 428 -43.25 -8.99 1.95
C ARG A 428 -42.20 -9.23 3.05
N VAL A 429 -41.64 -8.16 3.62
CA VAL A 429 -40.68 -8.24 4.72
C VAL A 429 -41.39 -8.67 6.00
N ASN A 430 -40.79 -9.63 6.70
CA ASN A 430 -41.22 -9.99 8.05
C ASN A 430 -40.05 -9.82 9.04
N PRO A 431 -40.00 -8.72 9.82
CA PRO A 431 -38.94 -8.51 10.81
C PRO A 431 -38.90 -9.55 11.95
N GLY A 432 -39.97 -10.32 12.15
CA GLY A 432 -40.00 -11.43 13.12
C GLY A 432 -39.49 -12.77 12.59
N ASP A 433 -39.19 -12.88 11.29
CA ASP A 433 -38.61 -14.10 10.72
C ASP A 433 -37.27 -14.45 11.39
N GLN A 434 -36.91 -15.73 11.29
CA GLN A 434 -35.66 -16.27 11.86
C GLN A 434 -35.53 -16.03 13.38
N PHE A 435 -36.65 -16.06 14.12
CA PHE A 435 -36.68 -15.85 15.58
C PHE A 435 -36.29 -14.42 15.99
N ASP A 436 -36.81 -13.41 15.28
CA ASP A 436 -36.70 -11.99 15.64
C ASP A 436 -35.25 -11.46 15.74
N PHE A 437 -34.32 -12.00 14.92
CA PHE A 437 -32.91 -11.58 14.96
C PHE A 437 -32.70 -10.08 14.72
N ALA A 438 -33.59 -9.43 13.96
CA ALA A 438 -33.49 -8.00 13.65
C ALA A 438 -33.52 -7.12 14.91
N ILE A 439 -34.45 -7.38 15.85
CA ILE A 439 -34.57 -6.61 17.10
C ILE A 439 -33.46 -6.98 18.08
N VAL A 440 -33.02 -8.24 18.10
CA VAL A 440 -31.89 -8.70 18.93
C VAL A 440 -30.60 -7.99 18.53
N GLU A 441 -30.29 -7.91 17.24
CA GLU A 441 -29.09 -7.22 16.73
C GLU A 441 -29.16 -5.70 16.97
N ALA A 442 -30.32 -5.08 16.77
CA ALA A 442 -30.50 -3.66 17.07
C ALA A 442 -30.29 -3.35 18.56
N ALA A 443 -30.85 -4.20 19.43
CA ALA A 443 -30.72 -4.06 20.89
C ALA A 443 -29.30 -4.35 21.40
N GLN A 444 -28.62 -5.36 20.84
CA GLN A 444 -27.24 -5.70 21.20
C GLN A 444 -26.24 -4.59 20.82
N ASN A 445 -26.42 -3.95 19.65
CA ASN A 445 -25.51 -2.93 19.13
C ASN A 445 -25.87 -1.49 19.53
N GLY A 446 -26.98 -1.28 20.25
CA GLY A 446 -27.37 0.06 20.75
C GLY A 446 -28.06 0.96 19.73
N PHE A 447 -28.65 0.39 18.67
CA PHE A 447 -29.32 1.17 17.63
C PHE A 447 -30.75 1.54 18.05
N GLU A 448 -30.87 2.50 18.98
CA GLU A 448 -32.13 2.93 19.61
C GLU A 448 -33.27 3.17 18.61
N GLU A 449 -33.03 3.92 17.53
CA GLU A 449 -34.07 4.23 16.54
C GLU A 449 -34.54 2.97 15.78
N ILE A 450 -33.63 2.03 15.48
CA ILE A 450 -33.97 0.75 14.84
C ILE A 450 -34.72 -0.15 15.82
N ALA A 451 -34.28 -0.22 17.08
CA ALA A 451 -34.97 -0.96 18.12
C ALA A 451 -36.40 -0.43 18.30
N ASN A 452 -36.59 0.89 18.36
CA ASN A 452 -37.89 1.55 18.43
C ASN A 452 -38.79 1.19 17.23
N LEU A 453 -38.28 1.26 16.00
CA LEU A 453 -39.03 0.88 14.78
C LEU A 453 -39.47 -0.59 14.80
N LEU A 454 -38.66 -1.49 15.36
CA LEU A 454 -38.96 -2.93 15.41
C LEU A 454 -39.87 -3.30 16.59
N ILE A 455 -39.71 -2.67 17.76
CA ILE A 455 -40.52 -2.89 18.96
C ILE A 455 -42.02 -2.67 18.68
N TYR A 456 -42.36 -1.62 17.94
CA TYR A 456 -43.74 -1.28 17.63
C TYR A 456 -44.27 -1.95 16.34
N HIS A 457 -43.48 -2.80 15.68
CA HIS A 457 -43.91 -3.48 14.47
C HIS A 457 -44.74 -4.75 14.79
N PRO A 458 -45.96 -4.91 14.25
CA PRO A 458 -46.92 -5.92 14.71
C PRO A 458 -46.50 -7.38 14.48
N LYS A 459 -45.55 -7.63 13.58
CA LYS A 459 -44.99 -8.98 13.33
C LYS A 459 -43.79 -9.35 14.24
N VAL A 460 -43.32 -8.45 15.12
CA VAL A 460 -42.13 -8.67 15.97
C VAL A 460 -42.55 -9.13 17.37
N ASN A 461 -41.85 -10.13 17.90
CA ASN A 461 -41.95 -10.57 19.29
C ASN A 461 -40.70 -10.13 20.07
N ALA A 462 -40.81 -9.01 20.79
CA ALA A 462 -39.71 -8.49 21.61
C ALA A 462 -39.24 -9.43 22.74
N ALA A 463 -40.08 -10.39 23.16
CA ALA A 463 -39.74 -11.40 24.16
C ALA A 463 -39.09 -12.68 23.57
N ALA A 464 -38.86 -12.73 22.25
CA ALA A 464 -38.29 -13.88 21.57
C ALA A 464 -36.92 -14.30 22.12
N ARG A 465 -36.58 -15.57 21.87
CA ARG A 465 -35.29 -16.19 22.27
C ARG A 465 -34.98 -16.04 23.76
N ASN A 466 -35.98 -16.19 24.62
CA ASN A 466 -35.89 -15.99 26.07
C ASN A 466 -35.44 -14.55 26.43
N ASN A 467 -36.16 -13.53 25.92
CA ASN A 467 -35.87 -12.12 26.19
C ASN A 467 -34.44 -11.70 25.80
N ALA A 468 -33.91 -12.24 24.69
CA ALA A 468 -32.52 -11.99 24.27
C ALA A 468 -32.24 -10.51 23.99
N ALA A 469 -33.20 -9.78 23.41
CA ALA A 469 -33.04 -8.37 23.08
C ALA A 469 -32.77 -7.51 24.33
N VAL A 470 -33.61 -7.62 25.37
CA VAL A 470 -33.43 -6.86 26.62
C VAL A 470 -32.21 -7.34 27.41
N SER A 471 -31.92 -8.64 27.39
CA SER A 471 -30.74 -9.21 28.07
C SER A 471 -29.43 -8.70 27.47
N LEU A 472 -29.32 -8.63 26.14
CA LEU A 472 -28.14 -8.12 25.44
C LEU A 472 -28.04 -6.60 25.48
N ALA A 473 -29.17 -5.88 25.44
CA ALA A 473 -29.19 -4.44 25.70
C ALA A 473 -28.67 -4.11 27.11
N ALA A 474 -29.11 -4.85 28.12
CA ALA A 474 -28.67 -4.67 29.51
C ALA A 474 -27.19 -5.03 29.69
N GLN A 475 -26.73 -6.13 29.09
CA GLN A 475 -25.34 -6.57 29.14
C GLN A 475 -24.37 -5.58 28.46
N ASN A 476 -24.83 -4.82 27.47
CA ASN A 476 -23.99 -3.87 26.72
C ASN A 476 -24.22 -2.39 27.09
N GLY A 477 -25.04 -2.10 28.11
CA GLY A 477 -25.19 -0.74 28.66
C GLY A 477 -26.26 0.14 28.01
N HIS A 478 -27.10 -0.41 27.12
CA HIS A 478 -28.05 0.34 26.28
C HIS A 478 -29.33 0.70 27.04
N SER A 479 -29.20 1.54 28.06
CA SER A 479 -30.27 1.93 29.01
C SER A 479 -31.60 2.33 28.35
N ALA A 480 -31.58 3.16 27.30
CA ALA A 480 -32.81 3.56 26.59
C ALA A 480 -33.53 2.38 25.91
N ILE A 481 -32.79 1.40 25.38
CA ILE A 481 -33.37 0.19 24.78
C ILE A 481 -33.94 -0.74 25.86
N VAL A 482 -33.26 -0.84 27.01
CA VAL A 482 -33.78 -1.58 28.17
C VAL A 482 -35.08 -0.96 28.67
N GLU A 483 -35.12 0.37 28.81
CA GLU A 483 -36.34 1.11 29.18
C GLU A 483 -37.47 0.82 28.19
N MET A 484 -37.25 1.06 26.90
CA MET A 484 -38.24 0.79 25.84
C MET A 484 -38.77 -0.65 25.89
N LEU A 485 -37.90 -1.65 26.06
CA LEU A 485 -38.31 -3.06 26.14
C LEU A 485 -39.06 -3.40 27.43
N LEU A 486 -38.72 -2.79 28.57
CA LEU A 486 -39.39 -3.05 29.85
C LEU A 486 -40.76 -2.35 29.97
N THR A 487 -41.04 -1.30 29.18
CA THR A 487 -42.42 -0.77 29.04
C THR A 487 -43.41 -1.82 28.50
N LEU A 488 -42.92 -2.80 27.73
CA LEU A 488 -43.74 -3.84 27.12
C LEU A 488 -44.16 -4.86 28.17
N LYS A 489 -45.44 -4.84 28.56
CA LYS A 489 -46.02 -5.75 29.57
C LYS A 489 -45.76 -7.24 29.31
N HIS A 490 -45.55 -7.67 28.06
CA HIS A 490 -45.25 -9.06 27.72
C HIS A 490 -43.78 -9.43 27.93
N VAL A 491 -42.85 -8.48 27.74
CA VAL A 491 -41.42 -8.64 28.08
C VAL A 491 -41.25 -8.62 29.61
N ARG A 492 -41.76 -7.58 30.30
CA ARG A 492 -41.65 -7.45 31.78
C ARG A 492 -42.18 -8.67 32.54
N LYS A 493 -43.18 -9.37 32.00
CA LYS A 493 -43.74 -10.60 32.61
C LYS A 493 -42.91 -11.86 32.42
N THR A 494 -42.04 -11.92 31.42
CA THR A 494 -41.31 -13.13 31.03
C THR A 494 -39.81 -13.04 31.30
N VAL A 495 -39.28 -11.83 31.50
CA VAL A 495 -37.86 -11.62 31.83
C VAL A 495 -37.63 -11.62 33.34
N ASP A 496 -36.55 -12.27 33.77
CA ASP A 496 -36.08 -12.21 35.15
C ASP A 496 -35.29 -10.91 35.39
N GLY A 497 -35.89 -9.96 36.12
CA GLY A 497 -35.25 -8.70 36.48
C GLY A 497 -33.99 -8.86 37.34
N SER A 498 -33.88 -9.94 38.14
CA SER A 498 -32.69 -10.21 38.95
C SER A 498 -31.51 -10.67 38.07
N TYR A 499 -31.80 -11.46 37.03
CA TYR A 499 -30.84 -11.86 36.01
C TYR A 499 -30.36 -10.65 35.18
N LEU A 500 -31.28 -9.80 34.70
CA LEU A 500 -30.91 -8.56 33.99
C LEU A 500 -30.02 -7.64 34.84
N MET A 501 -30.39 -7.45 36.11
CA MET A 501 -29.61 -6.61 37.03
C MET A 501 -28.22 -7.22 37.30
N THR A 502 -28.09 -8.55 37.35
CA THR A 502 -26.79 -9.22 37.49
C THR A 502 -25.92 -8.98 36.27
N LEU A 503 -26.45 -9.18 35.04
CA LEU A 503 -25.73 -8.90 33.79
C LEU A 503 -25.23 -7.46 33.70
N ALA A 504 -26.07 -6.48 34.07
CA ALA A 504 -25.70 -5.06 34.05
C ALA A 504 -24.62 -4.73 35.09
N LYS A 505 -24.72 -5.28 36.32
CA LYS A 505 -23.73 -5.08 37.39
C LYS A 505 -22.38 -5.69 37.07
N GLU A 506 -22.34 -6.91 36.54
CA GLU A 506 -21.09 -7.58 36.12
C GLU A 506 -20.31 -6.80 35.03
N LYS A 507 -21.00 -5.91 34.32
CA LYS A 507 -20.45 -5.07 33.25
C LYS A 507 -20.26 -3.59 33.64
N GLY A 508 -20.63 -3.20 34.86
CA GLY A 508 -20.51 -1.83 35.36
C GLY A 508 -21.47 -0.84 34.69
N HIS A 509 -22.69 -1.29 34.37
CA HIS A 509 -23.72 -0.48 33.70
C HIS A 509 -24.75 0.06 34.69
N ASP A 510 -24.32 0.94 35.61
CA ASP A 510 -25.15 1.43 36.71
C ASP A 510 -26.47 2.08 36.25
N LYS A 511 -26.45 2.88 35.17
CA LYS A 511 -27.67 3.47 34.59
C LYS A 511 -28.68 2.42 34.09
N VAL A 512 -28.21 1.26 33.63
CA VAL A 512 -29.11 0.13 33.28
C VAL A 512 -29.70 -0.48 34.54
N VAL A 513 -28.93 -0.58 35.62
CA VAL A 513 -29.41 -1.07 36.93
C VAL A 513 -30.49 -0.15 37.48
N GLU A 514 -30.31 1.17 37.40
CA GLU A 514 -31.31 2.18 37.78
C GLU A 514 -32.63 1.96 37.01
N VAL A 515 -32.57 1.92 35.68
CA VAL A 515 -33.74 1.66 34.81
C VAL A 515 -34.44 0.34 35.13
N ILE A 516 -33.70 -0.74 35.43
CA ILE A 516 -34.28 -2.02 35.83
C ILE A 516 -34.96 -1.90 37.20
N CYS A 517 -34.34 -1.24 38.19
CA CYS A 517 -34.93 -1.02 39.50
C CYS A 517 -36.23 -0.22 39.41
N GLU A 518 -36.24 0.89 38.67
CA GLU A 518 -37.45 1.69 38.42
C GLU A 518 -38.53 0.89 37.67
N SER A 519 -38.12 0.04 36.73
CA SER A 519 -39.03 -0.80 35.94
C SER A 519 -39.59 -2.00 36.69
N PHE A 520 -39.05 -2.38 37.86
CA PHE A 520 -39.50 -3.54 38.65
C PHE A 520 -39.96 -3.20 40.08
N ALA A 521 -39.85 -1.94 40.49
CA ALA A 521 -40.66 -1.37 41.58
C ALA A 521 -42.18 -1.46 41.27
#